data_AF-A0A2E3U803-F1
#
_entry.id   AF-A0A2E3U803-F1
#
_cell.length_a   1.000
_cell.length_b   1.000
_cell.length_c   1.000
_cell.angle_alpha   90.00
_cell.angle_beta   90.00
_cell.angle_gamma   90.00
#
_symmetry.space_group_name_H-M   'P 1'
#
loop_
_entity.id
_entity.type
_entity.pdbx_description
1 polymer ?
#
loop_
_entity_poly.entity_id
_entity_poly.type
_entity_poly.pdbx_seq_one_letter_code
_entity_poly.pdbx_strand_id
1 'polypeptide(L)'
;MDIGVKIKKMREAEALSQFNFAVETGINMGTLRHYESGRSTPGGKELLKITQHPQFQKYTLWLMTDQTAPEAGQVSPEIEQQRTA
;
A
#
# COMPACT_ATOMS: atom_id res chain seq x y z
N MET A 1 6.21 2.34 -11.82
CA MET A 1 4.77 2.18 -11.49
C MET A 1 4.29 3.45 -10.80
N ASP A 2 3.08 3.92 -11.06
CA ASP A 2 2.51 5.01 -10.26
C ASP A 2 2.24 4.52 -8.83
N ILE A 3 2.47 5.40 -7.83
CA ILE A 3 2.30 5.06 -6.41
C ILE A 3 0.86 4.61 -6.13
N GLY A 4 -0.15 5.19 -6.79
CA GLY A 4 -1.54 4.79 -6.64
C GLY A 4 -1.80 3.33 -7.07
N VAL A 5 -1.13 2.89 -8.14
CA VAL A 5 -1.18 1.48 -8.59
C VAL A 5 -0.50 0.56 -7.58
N LYS A 6 0.59 1.01 -6.97
CA LYS A 6 1.26 0.26 -5.90
C LYS A 6 0.37 0.10 -4.66
N ILE A 7 -0.33 1.17 -4.25
CA ILE A 7 -1.30 1.14 -3.15
C ILE A 7 -2.41 0.12 -3.41
N LYS A 8 -2.95 0.11 -4.63
CA LYS A 8 -3.95 -0.88 -5.02
C LYS A 8 -3.44 -2.31 -4.86
N LYS A 9 -2.23 -2.60 -5.35
CA LYS A 9 -1.60 -3.92 -5.21
C LYS A 9 -1.41 -4.32 -3.74
N MET A 10 -0.94 -3.42 -2.89
CA MET A 10 -0.79 -3.69 -1.44
C MET A 10 -2.12 -4.04 -0.79
N ARG A 11 -3.17 -3.26 -1.08
CA ARG A 11 -4.51 -3.50 -0.55
C ARG A 11 -5.04 -4.87 -0.97
N GLU A 12 -4.85 -5.24 -2.23
CA GLU A 12 -5.30 -6.53 -2.78
C GLU A 12 -4.51 -7.71 -2.19
N ALA A 13 -3.22 -7.55 -1.89
CA ALA A 13 -2.43 -8.57 -1.20
C ALA A 13 -2.90 -8.82 0.24
N GLU A 14 -3.41 -7.79 0.93
CA GLU A 14 -4.00 -7.94 2.26
C GLU A 14 -5.48 -8.39 2.22
N ALA A 15 -6.03 -8.71 1.04
CA ALA A 15 -7.44 -9.04 0.83
C ALA A 15 -8.42 -7.98 1.40
N LEU A 16 -8.01 -6.71 1.45
CA LEU A 16 -8.81 -5.63 1.99
C LEU A 16 -9.70 -4.97 0.93
N SER A 17 -10.92 -4.62 1.31
CA SER A 17 -11.76 -3.74 0.51
C SER A 17 -11.22 -2.30 0.54
N GLN A 18 -11.56 -1.48 -0.46
CA GLN A 18 -11.20 -0.05 -0.47
C GLN A 18 -11.73 0.67 0.78
N PHE A 19 -12.90 0.27 1.26
CA PHE A 19 -13.48 0.83 2.48
C PHE A 19 -12.64 0.49 3.72
N ASN A 20 -12.29 -0.78 3.91
CA ASN A 20 -11.50 -1.19 5.07
C ASN A 20 -10.11 -0.53 5.04
N PHE A 21 -9.46 -0.52 3.87
CA PHE A 21 -8.17 0.16 3.72
C PHE A 21 -8.25 1.66 4.04
N ALA A 22 -9.30 2.35 3.61
CA ALA A 22 -9.54 3.75 3.93
C ALA A 22 -9.73 3.98 5.43
N VAL A 23 -10.44 3.08 6.12
CA VAL A 23 -10.64 3.11 7.57
C VAL A 23 -9.31 2.90 8.32
N GLU A 24 -8.57 1.84 7.99
CA GLU A 24 -7.29 1.50 8.65
C GLU A 24 -6.23 2.59 8.48
N THR A 25 -6.13 3.15 7.26
CA THR A 25 -5.14 4.19 6.96
C THR A 25 -5.60 5.60 7.33
N GLY A 26 -6.89 5.80 7.66
CA GLY A 26 -7.47 7.12 7.85
C GLY A 26 -7.39 8.03 6.62
N ILE A 27 -7.35 7.43 5.42
CA ILE A 27 -7.42 8.14 4.14
C ILE A 27 -8.88 8.17 3.70
N ASN A 28 -9.36 9.33 3.25
CA ASN A 28 -10.73 9.43 2.76
C ASN A 28 -10.94 8.51 1.54
N MET A 29 -12.05 7.77 1.50
CA MET A 29 -12.34 6.80 0.43
C MET A 29 -12.37 7.44 -0.97
N GLY A 30 -12.90 8.66 -1.11
CA GLY A 30 -12.88 9.38 -2.39
C GLY A 30 -11.46 9.70 -2.84
N THR A 31 -10.60 10.08 -1.89
CA THR A 31 -9.17 10.34 -2.13
C THR A 31 -8.42 9.07 -2.49
N LEU A 32 -8.65 7.96 -1.77
CA LEU A 32 -8.08 6.65 -2.08
C LEU A 32 -8.47 6.22 -3.50
N ARG A 33 -9.73 6.42 -3.90
CA ARG A 33 -10.19 6.11 -5.26
C ARG A 33 -9.48 6.93 -6.33
N HIS A 34 -9.15 8.19 -6.04
CA HIS A 34 -8.35 9.02 -6.96
C HIS A 34 -6.90 8.56 -7.06
N TYR A 35 -6.33 8.06 -5.96
CA TYR A 35 -4.99 7.46 -5.99
C TYR A 35 -4.98 6.17 -6.81
N GLU A 36 -5.86 5.22 -6.52
CA GLU A 36 -5.90 3.94 -7.23
C GLU A 36 -6.25 4.06 -8.72
N SER A 37 -6.94 5.14 -9.13
CA SER A 37 -7.24 5.42 -10.54
C SER A 37 -6.18 6.26 -11.26
N GLY A 38 -5.13 6.70 -10.55
CA GLY A 38 -4.09 7.58 -11.11
C GLY A 38 -4.54 9.02 -11.38
N ARG A 39 -5.72 9.41 -10.88
CA ARG A 39 -6.24 10.79 -11.01
C ARG A 39 -5.54 11.76 -10.05
N SER A 40 -4.95 11.25 -8.97
CA SER A 40 -4.18 12.04 -8.01
C SER A 40 -3.02 11.21 -7.49
N THR A 41 -1.93 11.88 -7.11
CA THR A 41 -0.78 11.23 -6.48
C THR A 41 -0.85 11.50 -4.97
N PRO A 42 -0.69 10.48 -4.11
CA PRO A 42 -0.66 10.67 -2.67
C PRO A 42 0.52 11.56 -2.27
N GLY A 43 0.25 12.49 -1.35
CA GLY A 43 1.28 13.34 -0.76
C GLY A 43 2.07 12.62 0.32
N GLY A 44 3.08 13.30 0.87
CA GLY A 44 3.90 12.74 1.94
C GLY A 44 3.11 12.37 3.21
N LYS A 45 2.05 13.13 3.54
CA LYS A 45 1.22 12.84 4.72
C LYS A 45 0.45 11.53 4.58
N GLU A 46 -0.11 11.28 3.40
CA GLU A 46 -0.86 10.07 3.11
C GLU A 46 0.07 8.85 3.00
N LEU A 47 1.26 9.04 2.42
CA LEU A 47 2.29 8.01 2.41
C LEU A 47 2.71 7.61 3.82
N LEU A 48 2.95 8.57 4.71
CA LEU A 48 3.29 8.29 6.11
C LEU A 48 2.20 7.49 6.82
N LYS A 49 0.92 7.82 6.60
CA LYS A 49 -0.21 7.06 7.17
C LYS A 49 -0.19 5.59 6.75
N ILE A 50 0.18 5.31 5.49
CA ILE A 50 0.28 3.94 4.98
C ILE A 50 1.54 3.27 5.54
N THR A 51 2.72 3.88 5.39
CA THR A 51 4.00 3.24 5.72
C THR A 51 4.24 3.08 7.23
N GLN A 52 3.60 3.90 8.06
CA GLN A 52 3.66 3.78 9.52
C GLN A 52 2.60 2.84 10.09
N HIS A 53 1.65 2.37 9.28
CA HIS A 53 0.65 1.44 9.74
C HIS A 53 1.27 0.04 9.94
N PRO A 54 1.09 -0.62 11.10
CA PRO A 54 1.74 -1.91 11.39
C PRO A 54 1.52 -2.98 10.33
N GLN A 55 0.34 -3.02 9.71
CA GLN A 55 0.03 -4.00 8.66
C GLN A 55 0.72 -3.70 7.33
N PHE A 56 0.94 -2.42 7.00
CA PHE A 56 1.46 -2.01 5.68
C PHE A 56 2.94 -1.60 5.71
N GLN A 57 3.54 -1.47 6.90
CA GLN A 57 4.94 -1.09 7.08
C GLN A 57 5.91 -2.02 6.33
N LYS A 58 5.55 -3.29 6.17
CA LYS A 58 6.31 -4.30 5.41
C LYS A 58 6.43 -3.98 3.92
N TYR A 59 5.61 -3.09 3.37
CA TYR A 59 5.66 -2.70 1.96
C TYR A 59 6.42 -1.38 1.71
N THR A 60 6.95 -0.74 2.75
CA THR A 60 7.52 0.61 2.67
C THR A 60 8.65 0.72 1.66
N LEU A 61 9.60 -0.23 1.70
CA LEU A 61 10.74 -0.23 0.78
C LEU A 61 10.27 -0.40 -0.67
N TRP A 62 9.36 -1.34 -0.91
CA TRP A 62 8.84 -1.60 -2.25
C TRP A 62 8.00 -0.43 -2.80
N LEU A 63 7.19 0.20 -1.95
CA LEU A 63 6.39 1.36 -2.32
C LEU A 63 7.26 2.52 -2.80
N MET A 64 8.36 2.79 -2.09
CA MET A 64 9.19 3.98 -2.28
C MET A 64 10.35 3.78 -3.27
N THR A 65 10.96 2.59 -3.31
CA THR A 65 12.19 2.33 -4.08
C THR A 65 12.07 1.19 -5.09
N ASP A 66 10.90 0.53 -5.19
CA ASP A 66 10.69 -0.68 -6.00
C ASP A 66 11.59 -1.87 -5.59
N GLN A 67 12.26 -1.79 -4.44
CA GLN A 67 13.12 -2.87 -3.91
C GLN A 67 12.40 -3.66 -2.82
N THR A 68 12.81 -4.91 -2.63
CA THR A 68 12.36 -5.78 -1.54
C THR A 68 13.57 -6.27 -0.75
N ALA A 69 13.38 -6.52 0.53
CA ALA A 69 14.35 -7.13 1.43
C ALA A 69 13.59 -8.07 2.39
N PRO A 70 13.21 -9.28 1.92
CA PRO A 70 12.41 -10.22 2.71
C PRO A 70 13.03 -10.59 4.06
N GLU A 71 14.36 -10.64 4.13
CA GLU A 71 15.14 -10.89 5.34
C GLU A 71 14.97 -9.80 6.41
N ALA A 72 14.67 -8.57 5.99
CA ALA A 72 14.38 -7.43 6.87
C ALA A 72 12.86 -7.24 7.10
N GLY A 73 12.03 -8.18 6.63
CA GLY A 73 10.57 -8.08 6.67
C GLY A 73 9.99 -7.05 5.69
N GLN A 74 10.77 -6.58 4.71
CA GLN A 74 10.31 -5.68 3.66
C GLN A 74 9.99 -6.47 2.39
N VAL A 75 8.70 -6.65 2.10
CA VAL A 75 8.22 -7.52 1.02
C VAL A 75 7.43 -6.73 -0.02
N SER A 76 7.28 -7.30 -1.21
CA SER A 76 6.29 -6.81 -2.18
C SER A 76 4.94 -7.49 -1.96
N PRO A 77 3.84 -6.89 -2.44
CA PRO A 77 2.52 -7.53 -2.43
C PRO A 77 2.50 -8.93 -3.05
N GLU A 78 3.32 -9.16 -4.08
CA GLU A 78 3.45 -10.45 -4.76
C GLU A 78 4.10 -11.51 -3.85
N ILE A 79 5.13 -11.13 -3.08
CA ILE A 79 5.77 -12.03 -2.11
C ILE A 79 4.81 -12.36 -0.97
N GLU A 80 4.05 -11.38 -0.48
CA GLU A 80 3.08 -11.65 0.58
C GLU A 80 1.96 -12.57 0.10
N GLN A 81 1.42 -12.34 -1.11
CA GLN A 81 0.42 -13.22 -1.72
C GLN A 81 0.92 -14.66 -1.86
N GLN A 82 2.19 -14.86 -2.24
CA GLN A 82 2.80 -16.20 -2.29
C GLN A 82 2.97 -16.84 -0.92
N ARG A 83 3.10 -16.05 0.15
CA ARG A 83 3.22 -16.54 1.53
C ARG A 83 1.85 -16.90 2.14
N THR A 84 0.78 -16.26 1.68
CA THR A 84 -0.58 -16.47 2.21
C THR A 84 -1.42 -17.48 1.41
N ALA A 85 -0.96 -17.86 0.21
CA ALA A 85 -1.55 -18.92 -0.63
C ALA A 85 -1.11 -20.32 -0.16
#